data_AF-A0A8J6QBK6-F1
#
_entry.id   AF-A0A8J6QBK6-F1
#
_cell.length_a   1.000
_cell.length_b   1.000
_cell.length_c   1.000
_cell.angle_alpha   90.00
_cell.angle_beta   90.00
_cell.angle_gamma   90.00
#
_symmetry.space_group_name_H-M   'P 1'
#
loop_
_entity.id
_entity.type
_entity.pdbx_description
1 polymer ?
#
loop_
_entity_poly.entity_id
_entity_poly.type
_entity_poly.pdbx_seq_one_letter_code
_entity_poly.pdbx_strand_id
1 'polypeptide(L)'
;IKQTFNSIPENEHDKTVVIFSAHSLPEKILQMGDPYPTQLQETADLIAKEANVPHYTIGWQSAGNTPEPWIGPDVQDLTRDLYNEHG
;
A
#
# COMPACT_ATOMS: atom_id res chain seq x y z
N ILE A 1 -8.00 -1.24 -11.67
CA ILE A 1 -6.56 -1.62 -11.58
C ILE A 1 -6.07 -2.30 -12.85
N LYS A 2 -6.57 -3.49 -13.24
CA LYS A 2 -6.12 -4.21 -14.46
C LYS A 2 -6.03 -3.35 -15.72
N GLN A 3 -7.08 -2.59 -16.05
CA GLN A 3 -7.07 -1.67 -17.20
C GLN A 3 -5.99 -0.59 -17.08
N THR A 4 -5.82 0.00 -15.89
CA THR A 4 -4.82 1.05 -15.63
C THR A 4 -3.41 0.50 -15.70
N PHE A 5 -3.14 -0.66 -15.10
CA PHE A 5 -1.84 -1.30 -15.14
C PHE A 5 -1.45 -1.67 -16.58
N ASN A 6 -2.40 -2.22 -17.36
CA ASN A 6 -2.20 -2.51 -18.78
C ASN A 6 -1.98 -1.28 -19.67
N SER A 7 -2.24 -0.06 -19.17
CA SER A 7 -1.92 1.16 -19.91
C SER A 7 -0.45 1.58 -19.77
N ILE A 8 0.27 1.00 -18.82
CA ILE A 8 1.72 1.16 -18.66
C ILE A 8 2.42 0.26 -19.70
N PRO A 9 3.48 0.73 -20.37
CA PRO A 9 4.24 -0.09 -21.31
C PRO A 9 4.73 -1.41 -20.67
N GLU A 10 4.60 -2.53 -21.37
CA GLU A 10 4.95 -3.86 -20.82
C GLU A 10 6.41 -3.93 -20.31
N ASN A 11 7.34 -3.24 -20.98
CA ASN A 11 8.75 -3.17 -20.57
C ASN A 11 8.99 -2.39 -19.25
N GLU A 12 7.96 -1.73 -18.72
CA GLU A 12 8.00 -1.01 -17.45
C GLU A 12 7.23 -1.73 -16.34
N HIS A 13 6.54 -2.86 -16.63
CA HIS A 13 5.76 -3.60 -15.64
C HIS A 13 6.62 -4.09 -14.48
N ASP A 14 7.82 -4.61 -14.77
CA ASP A 14 8.79 -5.06 -13.75
C ASP A 14 9.36 -3.92 -12.89
N LYS A 15 9.23 -2.66 -13.35
CA LYS A 15 9.65 -1.46 -12.62
C LYS A 15 8.48 -0.72 -11.97
N THR A 16 7.26 -1.21 -12.16
CA THR A 16 6.05 -0.60 -11.63
C THR A 16 5.68 -1.27 -10.34
N VAL A 17 5.49 -0.47 -9.28
CA VAL A 17 4.93 -0.93 -8.01
C VAL A 17 3.56 -0.30 -7.79
N VAL A 18 2.58 -1.09 -7.38
CA VAL A 18 1.26 -0.58 -6.99
C VAL A 18 1.22 -0.43 -5.47
N ILE A 19 0.94 0.79 -4.99
CA ILE A 19 0.70 1.02 -3.56
C ILE A 19 -0.81 1.01 -3.32
N PHE A 20 -1.30 -0.02 -2.64
CA PHE A 20 -2.68 -0.01 -2.14
C PHE A 20 -2.70 0.80 -0.84
N SER A 21 -3.31 1.98 -0.91
CA SER A 21 -3.38 2.88 0.24
C SER A 21 -4.74 2.83 0.94
N ALA A 22 -4.70 2.92 2.28
CA ALA A 22 -5.90 2.99 3.11
C ALA A 22 -5.76 4.05 4.21
N HIS A 23 -6.88 4.44 4.80
CA HIS A 23 -6.87 5.43 5.89
C HIS A 23 -6.20 4.85 7.12
N SER A 24 -5.23 5.56 7.69
CA SER A 24 -4.53 5.10 8.88
C SER A 24 -5.44 5.14 10.12
N LEU A 25 -5.10 4.32 11.11
CA LEU A 25 -5.72 4.32 12.43
C LEU A 25 -4.61 4.35 13.49
N PRO A 26 -4.90 4.76 14.74
CA PRO A 26 -3.92 4.71 15.82
C PRO A 26 -3.43 3.27 16.05
N GLU A 27 -2.12 3.06 16.20
CA GLU A 27 -1.52 1.71 16.28
C GLU A 27 -2.06 0.84 17.42
N LYS A 28 -2.67 1.44 18.44
CA LYS A 28 -3.31 0.72 19.55
C LYS A 28 -4.31 -0.33 19.07
N ILE A 29 -4.94 -0.16 17.90
CA ILE A 29 -5.88 -1.14 17.35
C ILE A 29 -5.20 -2.49 17.06
N LEU A 30 -3.90 -2.49 16.75
CA LEU A 30 -3.12 -3.70 16.51
C LEU A 30 -3.01 -4.54 17.78
N GLN A 31 -2.77 -3.88 18.92
CA GLN A 31 -2.69 -4.53 20.23
C GLN A 31 -4.05 -5.08 20.69
N MET A 32 -5.14 -4.48 20.20
CA MET A 32 -6.50 -4.95 20.44
C MET A 32 -6.91 -6.09 19.51
N GLY A 33 -6.06 -6.50 18.58
CA GLY A 33 -6.34 -7.57 17.61
C GLY A 33 -7.35 -7.15 16.55
N ASP A 34 -7.42 -5.85 16.22
CA ASP A 34 -8.30 -5.37 15.16
C ASP A 34 -7.87 -5.98 13.80
N PRO A 35 -8.81 -6.61 13.05
CA PRO A 35 -8.48 -7.32 11.82
C PRO A 35 -8.21 -6.38 10.64
N TYR A 36 -8.42 -5.06 10.78
CA TYR A 36 -8.39 -4.11 9.68
C TYR A 36 -7.13 -4.20 8.78
N PRO A 37 -5.89 -4.23 9.30
CA PRO A 37 -4.69 -4.37 8.45
C PRO A 37 -4.63 -5.71 7.73
N THR A 38 -5.08 -6.79 8.37
CA THR A 38 -5.06 -8.14 7.78
C THR A 38 -6.08 -8.22 6.63
N GLN A 39 -7.28 -7.67 6.82
CA GLN A 39 -8.30 -7.61 5.78
C GLN A 39 -7.86 -6.74 4.60
N LEU A 40 -7.15 -5.65 4.87
CA LEU A 40 -6.57 -4.80 3.83
C LEU A 40 -5.52 -5.56 3.01
N GLN A 41 -4.61 -6.27 3.68
CA GLN A 41 -3.61 -7.10 3.02
C GLN A 41 -4.27 -8.19 2.17
N GLU A 42 -5.23 -8.94 2.73
CA GLU A 42 -5.96 -9.99 2.00
C GLU A 42 -6.65 -9.43 0.75
N THR A 43 -7.27 -8.25 0.86
CA THR A 43 -7.90 -7.59 -0.28
C THR A 43 -6.88 -7.18 -1.35
N ALA A 44 -5.73 -6.64 -0.94
CA ALA A 44 -4.65 -6.26 -1.85
C ALA A 44 -4.07 -7.48 -2.59
N ASP A 45 -3.84 -8.59 -1.87
CA ASP A 45 -3.36 -9.85 -2.45
C ASP A 45 -4.31 -10.35 -3.55
N LEU A 46 -5.61 -10.36 -3.27
CA LEU A 46 -6.64 -10.78 -4.21
C LEU A 46 -6.70 -9.88 -5.44
N ILE A 47 -6.64 -8.56 -5.26
CA ILE A 47 -6.67 -7.59 -6.37
C ILE A 47 -5.40 -7.70 -7.22
N ALA A 48 -4.22 -7.76 -6.59
CA ALA A 48 -2.95 -7.87 -7.29
C ALA A 48 -2.88 -9.15 -8.13
N LYS A 49 -3.33 -10.28 -7.56
CA LYS A 49 -3.43 -11.56 -8.26
C LYS A 49 -4.35 -11.49 -9.48
N GLU A 50 -5.56 -10.97 -9.32
CA GLU A 50 -6.54 -10.88 -10.43
C GLU A 50 -6.11 -9.89 -11.53
N ALA A 51 -5.38 -8.84 -11.14
CA ALA A 51 -4.86 -7.82 -12.06
C ALA A 51 -3.50 -8.18 -12.70
N ASN A 52 -2.86 -9.30 -12.31
CA ASN A 52 -1.49 -9.67 -12.70
C ASN A 52 -0.45 -8.57 -12.40
N VAL A 53 -0.56 -7.93 -11.24
CA VAL A 53 0.42 -6.94 -10.79
C VAL A 53 1.57 -7.67 -10.08
N PRO A 54 2.82 -7.59 -10.58
CA PRO A 54 3.94 -8.36 -10.04
C PRO A 54 4.48 -7.78 -8.73
N HIS A 55 4.40 -6.46 -8.56
CA HIS A 55 4.94 -5.75 -7.41
C HIS A 55 3.89 -4.83 -6.81
N TYR A 56 3.59 -5.04 -5.53
CA TYR A 56 2.71 -4.17 -4.78
C TYR A 56 3.11 -4.12 -3.32
N THR A 57 2.58 -3.11 -2.63
CA THR A 57 2.75 -2.93 -1.20
C THR A 57 1.54 -2.19 -0.61
N ILE A 58 1.45 -2.16 0.72
CA ILE A 58 0.45 -1.40 1.45
C ILE A 58 1.08 -0.09 1.95
N GLY A 59 0.35 1.01 1.76
CA GLY A 59 0.66 2.29 2.37
C GLY A 59 -0.53 2.81 3.18
N TRP A 60 -0.27 3.69 4.13
CA TRP A 60 -1.30 4.32 4.94
C TRP A 60 -1.37 5.81 4.63
N GLN A 61 -2.53 6.42 4.79
CA GLN A 61 -2.68 7.85 4.51
C GLN A 61 -3.60 8.50 5.53
N SER A 62 -3.54 9.83 5.59
CA SER A 62 -4.44 10.63 6.44
C SER A 62 -4.34 10.33 7.93
N ALA A 63 -3.13 10.02 8.42
CA ALA A 63 -2.87 9.97 9.86
C ALA A 63 -3.26 11.30 10.53
N GLY A 64 -3.92 11.23 11.68
CA GLY A 64 -4.37 12.41 12.42
C GLY A 64 -3.22 13.16 13.08
N ASN A 65 -3.45 14.44 13.38
CA ASN A 65 -2.49 15.30 14.08
C ASN A 65 -2.60 15.11 15.60
N THR A 66 -2.27 13.91 16.07
CA THR A 66 -2.28 13.55 17.49
C THR A 66 -0.92 12.94 17.87
N PRO A 67 -0.50 12.98 19.15
CA PRO A 67 0.81 12.48 19.56
C PRO A 67 0.90 10.94 19.56
N GLU A 68 -0.23 10.24 19.53
CA GLU A 68 -0.25 8.78 19.43
C GLU A 68 0.32 8.32 18.08
N PRO A 69 1.04 7.18 18.05
CA PRO A 69 1.50 6.61 16.80
C PRO A 69 0.32 6.08 15.97
N TRP A 70 0.45 6.23 14.66
CA TRP A 70 -0.50 5.79 13.64
C TRP A 70 0.13 4.70 12.79
N ILE A 71 -0.68 3.78 12.27
CA ILE A 71 -0.17 2.69 11.44
C ILE A 71 0.50 3.27 10.20
N GLY A 72 1.76 2.87 9.98
CA GLY A 72 2.57 3.27 8.84
C GLY A 72 3.02 2.08 7.98
N PRO A 73 3.78 2.35 6.90
CA PRO A 73 4.31 3.66 6.52
C PRO A 73 3.27 4.58 5.87
N ASP A 74 3.47 5.91 5.97
CA ASP A 74 2.67 6.87 5.20
C ASP A 74 2.95 6.70 3.70
N VAL A 75 1.91 6.87 2.87
CA VAL A 75 1.97 6.62 1.42
C VAL A 75 2.95 7.57 0.73
N GLN A 76 3.12 8.80 1.21
CA GLN A 76 4.04 9.77 0.62
C GLN A 76 5.50 9.41 0.92
N ASP A 77 5.77 8.99 2.16
CA ASP A 77 7.09 8.53 2.58
C ASP A 77 7.43 7.22 1.85
N LEU A 78 6.52 6.26 1.84
CA LEU A 78 6.68 5.00 1.12
C LEU A 78 6.94 5.21 -0.38
N THR A 79 6.22 6.13 -1.03
CA THR A 79 6.45 6.45 -2.45
C THR A 79 7.87 6.99 -2.66
N ARG A 80 8.36 7.84 -1.76
CA ARG A 80 9.69 8.43 -1.83
C ARG A 80 10.78 7.37 -1.60
N ASP A 81 10.57 6.49 -0.62
CA ASP A 81 11.52 5.44 -0.28
C ASP A 81 11.64 4.42 -1.42
N LEU A 82 10.52 3.97 -1.98
CA LEU A 82 10.52 3.07 -3.15
C LEU A 82 11.24 3.69 -4.35
N TYR A 83 11.06 5.00 -4.59
CA TYR A 83 11.79 5.71 -5.63
C TYR A 83 13.30 5.77 -5.34
N ASN A 84 13.70 6.05 -4.09
CA ASN A 84 15.12 6.12 -3.74
C ASN A 84 15.82 4.75 -3.80
N GLU A 85 15.10 3.67 -3.48
CA GLU A 85 15.65 2.30 -3.44
C GLU A 85 15.70 1.62 -4.80
N HIS A 86 14.76 1.95 -5.71
CA HIS A 86 14.55 1.22 -6.96
C HIS A 86 14.49 2.10 -8.22
N GLY A 87 14.55 3.42 -8.07
CA GLY A 87 14.45 4.42 -9.15
C GLY A 87 15.75 4.72 -9.90
#